data_AF-A0A7Y5BP14-F1
#
_entry.id   AF-A0A7Y5BP14-F1
#
_cell.length_a   1.000
_cell.length_b   1.000
_cell.length_c   1.000
_cell.angle_alpha   90.00
_cell.angle_beta   90.00
_cell.angle_gamma   90.00
#
_symmetry.space_group_name_H-M   'P 1'
#
loop_
_entity.id
_entity.type
_entity.pdbx_description
1 polymer ?
#
loop_
_entity_poly.entity_id
_entity_poly.type
_entity_poly.pdbx_seq_one_letter_code
_entity_poly.pdbx_strand_id
1 'polypeptide(L)'
;MSVEVEFSRAHRFVWVSFALLSIFLLGGLGYHFTPIIEGEAQVLTWAEWQVTQAVRQYTAELQRLQRDADRLAELLNRPPDPVRAQLEAENLTQELADGEPALQHPRELLLEAALTIQDWAVGVAERKVAVNALKQVVTALENAQPEE
;
A
#
# COMPACT_ATOMS: atom_id res chain seq x y z
N MET A 1 -0.85 -23.87 -54.89
CA MET A 1 -0.20 -24.25 -53.62
C MET A 1 -1.19 -23.95 -52.51
N SER A 2 -2.13 -24.87 -52.28
CA SER A 2 -3.17 -24.77 -51.26
C SER A 2 -2.73 -25.63 -50.08
N VAL A 3 -2.56 -25.01 -48.92
CA VAL A 3 -2.29 -25.74 -47.67
C VAL A 3 -3.63 -26.31 -47.22
N GLU A 4 -3.93 -27.53 -47.62
CA GLU A 4 -5.03 -28.31 -47.05
C GLU A 4 -4.62 -28.72 -45.63
N VAL A 5 -5.16 -28.01 -44.64
CA VAL A 5 -4.98 -28.34 -43.23
C VAL A 5 -5.88 -29.53 -42.93
N GLU A 6 -5.34 -30.74 -43.09
CA GLU A 6 -5.98 -31.98 -42.66
C GLU A 6 -6.01 -32.03 -41.12
N PHE A 7 -7.07 -31.50 -40.52
CA PHE A 7 -7.30 -31.63 -39.09
C PHE A 7 -7.79 -33.05 -38.76
N SER A 8 -6.86 -33.93 -38.39
CA SER A 8 -7.19 -35.27 -37.90
C SER A 8 -8.09 -35.19 -36.66
N ARG A 9 -8.98 -36.18 -36.46
CA ARG A 9 -9.90 -36.21 -35.30
C ARG A 9 -9.19 -36.06 -33.94
N ALA A 10 -7.94 -36.51 -33.85
CA ALA A 10 -7.12 -36.40 -32.64
C ALA A 10 -6.77 -34.94 -32.32
N HIS A 11 -6.40 -34.14 -33.32
CA HIS A 11 -6.17 -32.71 -33.16
C HIS A 11 -7.43 -32.00 -32.65
N ARG A 12 -8.61 -32.34 -33.21
CA ARG A 12 -9.87 -31.73 -32.82
C ARG A 12 -10.21 -32.00 -31.35
N PHE A 13 -9.92 -33.21 -30.86
CA PHE A 13 -10.08 -33.56 -29.44
C PHE A 13 -9.13 -32.76 -28.54
N VAL A 14 -7.86 -32.61 -28.92
CA VAL A 14 -6.87 -31.83 -28.16
C VAL A 14 -7.31 -30.38 -28.00
N TRP A 15 -7.78 -29.74 -29.07
CA TRP A 15 -8.27 -28.36 -29.01
C TRP A 15 -9.54 -28.19 -28.19
N VAL A 16 -10.46 -29.16 -28.26
CA VAL A 16 -11.67 -29.15 -27.43
C VAL A 16 -11.31 -29.32 -25.95
N SER A 17 -10.40 -30.23 -25.61
CA SER A 17 -9.90 -30.40 -24.25
C SER A 17 -9.16 -29.16 -23.75
N PHE A 18 -8.34 -28.53 -24.58
CA PHE A 18 -7.65 -27.29 -24.22
C PHE A 18 -8.62 -26.15 -23.98
N ALA A 19 -9.63 -25.98 -24.86
CA ALA A 19 -10.68 -24.98 -24.69
C ALA A 19 -11.48 -25.20 -23.40
N LEU A 20 -11.86 -26.44 -23.10
CA LEU A 20 -12.55 -26.79 -21.84
C LEU A 20 -11.68 -26.52 -20.62
N LEU A 21 -10.39 -26.86 -20.66
CA LEU A 21 -9.44 -26.59 -19.59
C LEU A 21 -9.28 -25.09 -19.36
N SER A 22 -9.16 -24.30 -20.43
CA SER A 22 -9.10 -22.84 -20.34
C SER A 22 -10.37 -22.26 -19.73
N ILE A 23 -11.56 -22.73 -20.12
CA ILE A 23 -12.83 -22.28 -19.53
C ILE A 23 -12.89 -22.61 -18.04
N PHE A 24 -12.45 -23.81 -17.64
CA PHE A 24 -12.37 -24.21 -16.23
C PHE A 24 -11.37 -23.37 -15.44
N LEU A 25 -10.20 -23.07 -16.01
CA LEU A 25 -9.19 -22.22 -15.39
C LEU A 25 -9.67 -20.78 -15.24
N LEU A 26 -10.31 -20.21 -16.27
CA LEU A 26 -10.89 -18.88 -16.20
C LEU A 26 -12.05 -18.81 -15.19
N GLY A 27 -12.93 -19.82 -15.16
CA GLY A 27 -14.01 -19.90 -14.17
C GLY A 27 -13.50 -20.04 -12.74
N GLY A 28 -12.46 -20.86 -12.54
CA GLY A 28 -11.81 -21.03 -11.24
C GLY A 28 -11.07 -19.79 -10.76
N LEU A 29 -10.38 -19.07 -11.66
CA LEU A 29 -9.78 -17.77 -11.34
C LEU A 29 -10.85 -16.74 -11.01
N GLY A 30 -11.92 -16.68 -11.82
CA GLY A 30 -13.04 -15.77 -11.58
C GLY A 30 -13.65 -15.97 -10.18
N TYR A 31 -13.86 -17.23 -9.78
CA TYR A 31 -14.39 -17.57 -8.46
C TYR A 31 -13.47 -17.13 -7.31
N HIS A 32 -12.15 -17.26 -7.46
CA HIS A 32 -11.21 -16.83 -6.44
C HIS A 32 -11.17 -15.30 -6.30
N PHE A 33 -11.40 -14.57 -7.39
CA PHE A 33 -11.34 -13.10 -7.43
C PHE A 33 -12.69 -12.40 -7.21
N THR A 34 -13.82 -13.11 -7.22
CA THR A 34 -15.13 -12.57 -6.82
C THR A 34 -15.28 -12.57 -5.30
N PRO A 35 -15.40 -11.40 -4.64
CA PRO A 35 -15.75 -11.36 -3.23
C PRO A 35 -17.21 -11.77 -3.03
N ILE A 36 -17.45 -12.64 -2.05
CA ILE A 36 -18.80 -13.04 -1.63
C ILE A 36 -19.31 -11.95 -0.68
N ILE A 37 -20.26 -11.14 -1.13
CA ILE A 37 -20.96 -10.14 -0.31
C ILE A 37 -22.38 -10.66 -0.10
N GLU A 38 -22.80 -10.81 1.16
CA GLU A 38 -24.15 -11.26 1.56
C GLU A 38 -24.60 -12.64 1.02
N GLY A 39 -23.67 -13.57 0.82
CA GLY A 39 -23.99 -14.95 0.44
C GLY A 39 -24.25 -15.16 -1.06
N GLU A 40 -24.15 -14.11 -1.88
CA GLU A 40 -24.19 -14.21 -3.34
C GLU A 40 -22.87 -13.71 -3.95
N ALA A 41 -22.38 -14.43 -4.96
CA ALA A 41 -21.23 -14.02 -5.73
C ALA A 41 -21.65 -12.86 -6.65
N GLN A 42 -21.58 -11.63 -6.15
CA GLN A 42 -21.76 -10.45 -6.99
C GLN A 42 -20.48 -10.19 -7.79
N VAL A 43 -20.65 -10.13 -9.11
CA VAL A 43 -19.61 -9.64 -10.00
C VAL A 43 -19.52 -8.14 -9.80
N LEU A 44 -18.51 -7.69 -9.06
CA LEU A 44 -18.20 -6.26 -8.95
C LEU A 44 -18.08 -5.68 -10.35
N THR A 45 -18.75 -4.56 -10.60
CA THR A 45 -18.50 -3.82 -11.83
C THR A 45 -17.06 -3.33 -11.84
N TRP A 46 -16.49 -3.07 -13.03
CA TRP A 46 -15.12 -2.56 -13.14
C TRP A 46 -14.91 -1.29 -12.30
N ALA A 47 -15.92 -0.42 -12.23
CA ALA A 47 -15.91 0.78 -11.41
C ALA A 47 -15.85 0.47 -9.90
N GLU A 48 -16.66 -0.47 -9.41
CA GLU A 48 -16.66 -0.87 -7.99
C GLU A 48 -15.35 -1.55 -7.58
N TRP A 49 -14.77 -2.35 -8.50
CA TRP A 49 -13.45 -2.94 -8.28
C TRP A 49 -12.38 -1.86 -8.16
N GLN A 50 -12.37 -0.86 -9.05
CA GLN A 50 -11.43 0.27 -8.98
C GLN A 50 -11.55 1.05 -7.67
N VAL A 51 -12.77 1.34 -7.22
CA VAL A 51 -13.01 2.00 -5.93
C VAL A 51 -12.48 1.15 -4.78
N THR A 52 -12.74 -0.15 -4.79
CA THR A 52 -12.24 -1.06 -3.75
C THR A 52 -10.71 -1.10 -3.72
N GLN A 53 -10.04 -1.09 -4.87
CA GLN A 53 -8.58 -1.04 -4.94
C GLN A 53 -8.05 0.29 -4.40
N ALA A 54 -8.67 1.42 -4.78
CA ALA A 54 -8.27 2.74 -4.29
C ALA A 54 -8.39 2.85 -2.77
N VAL A 55 -9.50 2.37 -2.19
CA VAL A 55 -9.69 2.30 -0.74
C VAL A 55 -8.62 1.43 -0.09
N ARG A 56 -8.31 0.27 -0.66
CA ARG A 56 -7.26 -0.62 -0.14
C ARG A 56 -5.88 0.04 -0.17
N GLN A 57 -5.53 0.73 -1.25
CA GLN A 57 -4.26 1.45 -1.37
C GLN A 57 -4.16 2.57 -0.34
N TYR A 58 -5.22 3.38 -0.23
CA TYR A 58 -5.34 4.43 0.78
C TYR A 58 -5.15 3.90 2.21
N THR A 59 -5.92 2.87 2.60
CA THR A 59 -5.83 2.32 3.96
C THR A 59 -4.47 1.67 4.23
N ALA A 60 -3.89 0.98 3.23
CA ALA A 60 -2.58 0.37 3.38
C ALA A 60 -1.48 1.41 3.59
N GLU A 61 -1.53 2.53 2.86
CA GLU A 61 -0.60 3.63 3.06
C GLU A 61 -0.82 4.31 4.41
N LEU A 62 -2.06 4.61 4.80
CA LEU A 62 -2.36 5.22 6.09
C LEU A 62 -1.79 4.38 7.25
N GLN A 63 -1.96 3.05 7.21
CA GLN A 63 -1.37 2.13 8.19
C GLN A 63 0.16 2.10 8.16
N ARG A 64 0.78 2.35 6.99
CA ARG A 64 2.23 2.48 6.89
C ARG A 64 2.70 3.77 7.59
N LEU A 65 2.08 4.91 7.28
CA LEU A 65 2.43 6.19 7.89
C LEU A 65 2.25 6.19 9.41
N GLN A 66 1.23 5.51 9.92
CA GLN A 66 1.04 5.31 11.36
C GLN A 66 2.19 4.51 11.98
N ARG A 67 2.59 3.39 11.36
CA ARG A 67 3.74 2.59 11.84
C ARG A 67 5.05 3.38 11.79
N ASP A 68 5.21 4.25 10.81
CA ASP A 68 6.40 5.10 10.68
C ASP A 68 6.43 6.17 11.78
N ALA A 69 5.27 6.78 12.08
CA ALA A 69 5.13 7.68 13.22
C ALA A 69 5.43 6.98 14.55
N ASP A 70 4.99 5.73 14.73
CA ASP A 70 5.31 4.92 15.91
C ASP A 70 6.82 4.64 16.02
N ARG A 71 7.49 4.32 14.90
CA ARG A 71 8.95 4.15 14.86
C ARG A 71 9.69 5.43 15.29
N LEU A 72 9.25 6.59 14.81
CA LEU A 72 9.78 7.88 15.24
C LEU A 72 9.51 8.17 16.73
N ALA A 73 8.33 7.79 17.23
CA ALA A 73 8.00 7.90 18.65
C ALA A 73 8.93 7.02 19.51
N GLU A 74 9.24 5.80 19.06
CA GLU A 74 10.19 4.93 19.75
C GLU A 74 11.60 5.53 19.83
N LEU A 75 12.06 6.19 18.77
CA LEU A 75 13.35 6.91 18.78
C LEU A 75 13.36 8.03 19.83
N LEU A 76 12.27 8.80 19.92
CA LEU A 76 12.13 9.87 20.91
C LEU A 76 12.00 9.41 22.36
N ASN A 77 11.57 8.16 22.58
CA ASN A 77 11.40 7.58 23.91
C ASN A 77 12.68 6.90 24.44
N ARG A 78 13.70 6.75 23.60
CA ARG A 78 15.02 6.22 23.98
C ARG A 78 16.03 7.36 24.15
N PRO A 79 17.20 7.11 24.77
CA PRO A 79 18.31 8.05 24.72
C PRO A 79 18.66 8.40 23.25
N PRO A 80 19.09 9.64 22.97
CA PRO A 80 19.38 10.08 21.61
C PRO A 80 20.46 9.21 20.96
N ASP A 81 20.14 8.68 19.78
CA ASP A 81 21.02 7.86 18.95
C ASP A 81 21.09 8.49 17.54
N PRO A 82 22.12 9.30 17.25
CA PRO A 82 22.27 10.00 15.98
C PRO A 82 22.27 9.08 14.76
N VAL A 83 22.92 7.92 14.87
CA VAL A 83 23.10 7.00 13.74
C VAL A 83 21.77 6.36 13.40
N ARG A 84 21.04 5.89 14.41
CA ARG A 84 19.70 5.32 14.19
C ARG A 84 18.72 6.37 13.65
N ALA A 85 18.76 7.59 14.17
CA ALA A 85 17.88 8.66 13.71
C ALA A 85 18.17 9.07 12.26
N GLN A 86 19.45 9.15 11.88
CA GLN A 86 19.84 9.43 10.49
C GLN A 86 19.38 8.32 9.53
N LEU A 87 19.63 7.06 9.87
CA LEU A 87 19.20 5.93 9.03
C LEU A 87 17.67 5.91 8.86
N GLU A 88 16.91 6.20 9.91
CA GLU A 88 15.46 6.26 9.82
C GLU A 88 14.98 7.42 8.94
N ALA A 89 15.60 8.60 9.04
CA ALA A 89 15.26 9.74 8.20
C ALA A 89 15.58 9.49 6.70
N GLU A 90 16.72 8.86 6.41
CA GLU A 90 17.10 8.47 5.05
C GLU A 90 16.15 7.42 4.46
N ASN A 91 15.79 6.40 5.26
CA ASN A 91 14.80 5.40 4.87
C ASN A 91 13.44 6.05 4.58
N LEU A 92 12.94 6.90 5.48
CA LEU A 92 11.65 7.58 5.29
C LEU A 92 11.66 8.50 4.06
N THR A 93 12.77 9.18 3.78
CA THR A 93 12.89 10.02 2.57
C THR A 93 12.70 9.20 1.29
N GLN A 94 13.21 7.97 1.26
CA GLN A 94 13.03 7.07 0.11
C GLN A 94 11.62 6.46 0.09
N GLU A 95 11.12 6.06 1.26
CA GLU A 95 9.84 5.37 1.41
C GLU A 95 8.62 6.26 1.14
N LEU A 96 8.74 7.57 1.37
CA LEU A 96 7.66 8.56 1.28
C LEU A 96 7.69 9.39 -0.01
N ALA A 97 8.60 9.06 -0.95
CA ALA A 97 8.76 9.79 -2.20
C ALA A 97 7.49 9.79 -3.07
N ASP A 98 6.75 8.68 -3.06
CA ASP A 98 5.51 8.48 -3.81
C ASP A 98 4.43 7.88 -2.90
N GLY A 99 3.17 8.14 -3.24
CA GLY A 99 2.01 7.60 -2.53
C GLY A 99 0.70 8.27 -2.96
N GLU A 100 -0.38 7.90 -2.30
CA GLU A 100 -1.72 8.41 -2.51
C GLU A 100 -1.77 9.94 -2.36
N PRO A 101 -2.32 10.68 -3.35
CA PRO A 101 -2.35 12.15 -3.30
C PRO A 101 -3.04 12.71 -2.05
N ALA A 102 -4.08 12.01 -1.55
CA ALA A 102 -4.81 12.41 -0.35
C ALA A 102 -3.96 12.39 0.93
N LEU A 103 -2.89 11.60 0.96
CA LEU A 103 -1.99 11.45 2.11
C LEU A 103 -0.68 12.23 1.97
N GLN A 104 -0.55 13.08 0.94
CA GLN A 104 0.65 13.87 0.71
C GLN A 104 1.04 14.75 1.91
N HIS A 105 0.07 15.46 2.50
CA HIS A 105 0.37 16.35 3.62
C HIS A 105 0.88 15.60 4.88
N PRO A 106 0.24 14.50 5.33
CA PRO A 106 0.83 13.64 6.35
C PRO A 106 2.23 13.10 6.03
N ARG A 107 2.52 12.74 4.76
CA ARG A 107 3.87 12.29 4.36
C ARG A 107 4.92 13.39 4.52
N GLU A 108 4.61 14.60 4.10
CA GLU A 108 5.52 15.76 4.22
C GLU A 108 5.82 16.05 5.70
N LEU A 109 4.80 16.06 6.55
CA LEU A 109 4.98 16.26 7.99
C LEU A 109 5.80 15.13 8.64
N LEU A 110 5.61 13.89 8.19
CA LEU A 110 6.36 12.74 8.71
C LEU A 110 7.84 12.83 8.35
N LEU A 111 8.16 13.28 7.13
CA LEU A 111 9.53 13.54 6.69
C LEU A 111 10.16 14.68 7.50
N GLU A 112 9.44 15.79 7.70
CA GLU A 112 9.90 16.90 8.53
C GLU A 112 10.14 16.48 9.99
N ALA A 113 9.25 15.64 10.55
CA ALA A 113 9.42 15.10 11.89
C ALA A 113 10.65 14.19 11.99
N ALA A 114 10.92 13.35 10.98
CA ALA A 114 12.11 12.51 10.95
C ALA A 114 13.41 13.33 10.97
N LEU A 115 13.48 14.40 10.15
CA LEU A 115 14.63 15.32 10.13
C LEU A 115 14.77 16.07 11.46
N THR A 116 13.67 16.53 12.05
CA THR A 116 13.69 17.21 13.35
C THR A 116 14.15 16.28 14.48
N ILE A 117 13.77 15.01 14.44
CA ILE A 117 14.22 13.98 15.39
C ILE A 117 15.71 13.69 15.20
N GLN A 118 16.20 13.65 13.96
CA GLN A 118 17.63 13.56 13.67
C GLN A 118 18.40 14.75 14.27
N ASP A 119 17.92 15.98 14.05
CA ASP A 119 18.51 17.21 14.61
C ASP A 119 18.52 17.19 16.15
N TRP A 120 17.46 16.67 16.77
CA TRP A 120 17.43 16.46 18.22
C TRP A 120 18.47 15.42 18.66
N ALA A 121 18.59 14.31 17.94
CA ALA A 121 19.51 13.22 18.30
C ALA A 121 20.98 13.67 18.26
N VAL A 122 21.36 14.53 17.31
CA VAL A 122 22.70 15.14 17.24
C VAL A 122 22.89 16.33 18.20
N GLY A 123 21.84 16.75 18.90
CA GLY A 123 21.89 17.86 19.86
C GLY A 123 21.78 19.26 19.24
N VAL A 124 21.37 19.37 17.97
CA VAL A 124 21.12 20.64 17.27
C VAL A 124 19.77 21.23 17.68
N ALA A 125 18.74 20.40 17.84
CA ALA A 125 17.39 20.81 18.22
C ALA A 125 17.01 20.37 19.64
N GLU A 126 16.11 21.11 20.28
CA GLU A 126 15.54 20.71 21.57
C GLU A 126 14.56 19.55 21.40
N ARG A 127 14.51 18.64 22.38
CA ARG A 127 13.54 17.51 22.40
C ARG A 127 12.10 17.97 22.22
N LYS A 128 11.75 19.14 22.76
CA LYS A 128 10.41 19.72 22.65
C LYS A 128 10.02 20.01 21.20
N VAL A 129 10.97 20.44 20.38
CA VAL A 129 10.74 20.71 18.94
C VAL A 129 10.43 19.41 18.22
N ALA A 130 11.24 18.37 18.44
CA ALA A 130 11.02 17.05 17.85
C ALA A 130 9.70 16.40 18.29
N VAL A 131 9.33 16.53 19.57
CA VAL A 131 8.02 16.07 20.07
C VAL A 131 6.87 16.83 19.41
N ASN A 132 7.01 18.14 19.19
CA ASN A 132 5.97 18.93 18.54
C ASN A 132 5.83 18.60 17.05
N ALA A 133 6.94 18.33 16.36
CA ALA A 133 6.90 17.87 14.97
C ALA A 133 6.13 16.54 14.86
N LEU A 134 6.45 15.56 15.72
CA LEU A 134 5.72 14.28 15.75
C LEU A 134 4.24 14.45 16.11
N LYS A 135 3.88 15.39 16.98
CA LYS A 135 2.46 15.68 17.28
C LYS A 135 1.69 16.18 16.05
N GLN A 136 2.31 17.02 15.23
CA GLN A 136 1.67 17.50 14.00
C GLN A 136 1.37 16.35 13.04
N VAL A 137 2.29 15.39 12.94
CA VAL A 137 2.07 14.15 12.18
C VAL A 137 0.86 13.38 12.70
N VAL A 138 0.81 13.12 14.02
CA VAL A 138 -0.30 12.36 14.63
C VAL A 138 -1.64 13.05 14.36
N THR A 139 -1.73 14.36 14.57
CA THR A 139 -2.95 15.12 14.27
C THR A 139 -3.33 15.06 12.78
N ALA A 140 -2.37 15.13 11.87
CA ALA A 140 -2.63 15.00 10.45
C ALA A 140 -3.13 13.58 10.07
N LEU A 141 -2.58 12.54 10.70
CA LEU A 141 -3.02 11.15 10.49
C LEU A 141 -4.40 10.87 11.09
N GLU A 142 -4.72 11.45 12.25
CA GLU A 142 -6.05 11.39 12.86
C GLU A 142 -7.11 12.02 11.95
N ASN A 143 -6.82 13.20 11.40
CA ASN A 143 -7.72 13.88 10.46
C ASN A 143 -7.87 13.15 9.11
N ALA A 144 -6.92 12.28 8.77
CA ALA A 144 -6.97 11.47 7.55
C ALA A 144 -7.70 10.13 7.75
N GLN A 145 -8.13 9.79 8.97
CA GLN A 145 -8.92 8.58 9.16
C GLN A 145 -10.28 8.72 8.48
N PRO A 146 -10.75 7.68 7.75
CA PRO A 146 -12.11 7.69 7.22
C PRO A 146 -13.10 7.71 8.40
N GLU A 147 -14.09 8.60 8.36
CA GLU A 147 -15.19 8.58 9.34
C GLU A 147 -15.94 7.24 9.24
N GLU A 148 -16.13 6.57 10.38
CA GLU A 148 -16.90 5.31 10.48
C GLU A 148 -18.39 5.49 10.17
#